data_AF-A0A972UAU1-F1
#
_entry.id   AF-A0A972UAU1-F1
#
_cell.length_a   1.000
_cell.length_b   1.000
_cell.length_c   1.000
_cell.angle_alpha   90.00
_cell.angle_beta   90.00
_cell.angle_gamma   90.00
#
_symmetry.space_group_name_H-M   'P 1'
#
loop_
_entity.id
_entity.type
_entity.pdbx_description
1 polymer ?
#
loop_
_entity_poly.entity_id
_entity_poly.type
_entity_poly.pdbx_seq_one_letter_code
_entity_poly.pdbx_strand_id
1 'polypeptide(L)'
;MVKKRTKKTKKPPVEKAPDPIVELLIEDVGYRGRGVGRFEGRVVFVPGTIEGERVRVRIRHEHKSFSDGQLLEVLDPSPARVTPACPLALQPVELEGAPSFPCVGCAYQHMDYTAEVALKQAQLVALLKRIGHLENLPFLDPVAAPSPQAYRNKITLHGGRFQGQPVLGYVGANNVSVLDVPACGLAHEAINTRLAELRAEEGWLAALRRSSTVQLRYTEADGVGESIRNVKRYTDLLTEASPLGDVRVPAGSFYQVNPAVADLLLAQVQGLIEASSCTSVLDLYCGVGLFSLAAGLAGKTVQGIDCDDNVINAARQNAADRSLDAVSFEVAQAEEVIGAVLDQVAKKDTLLILDPPRTGLDKRVTDALVASPPRELIYVSCAPDTLARDLERLGKAGYRITQIQLFDMFPRTACFETVVHAVAG
;
A
#
# COMPACT_ATOMS: atom_id res chain seq x y z
N MET A 1 -27.65 9.83 -55.70
CA MET A 1 -27.41 8.37 -55.55
C MET A 1 -26.92 8.07 -54.15
N VAL A 2 -27.81 7.61 -53.27
CA VAL A 2 -27.52 7.32 -51.86
C VAL A 2 -27.01 5.88 -51.75
N LYS A 3 -25.74 5.69 -51.38
CA LYS A 3 -25.14 4.37 -51.16
C LYS A 3 -25.69 3.76 -49.86
N LYS A 4 -26.54 2.74 -49.98
CA LYS A 4 -27.02 1.90 -48.85
C LYS A 4 -25.82 1.13 -48.25
N ARG A 5 -25.47 1.42 -46.99
CA ARG A 5 -24.58 0.58 -46.18
C ARG A 5 -25.28 -0.73 -45.84
N THR A 6 -24.74 -1.84 -46.31
CA THR A 6 -25.14 -3.20 -45.95
C THR A 6 -24.80 -3.47 -44.48
N LYS A 7 -25.81 -3.84 -43.67
CA LYS A 7 -25.66 -4.31 -42.29
C LYS A 7 -24.85 -5.61 -42.31
N LYS A 8 -23.66 -5.61 -41.68
CA LYS A 8 -22.94 -6.85 -41.32
C LYS A 8 -23.80 -7.62 -40.32
N THR A 9 -24.21 -8.82 -40.70
CA THR A 9 -24.87 -9.80 -39.83
C THR A 9 -23.89 -10.22 -38.72
N LYS A 10 -24.29 -10.05 -37.46
CA LYS A 10 -23.56 -10.58 -36.30
C LYS A 10 -23.56 -12.11 -36.40
N LYS A 11 -22.38 -12.73 -36.32
CA LYS A 11 -22.26 -14.19 -36.16
C LYS A 11 -23.06 -14.63 -34.91
N PRO A 12 -23.78 -15.76 -34.96
CA PRO A 12 -24.43 -16.32 -33.78
C PRO A 12 -23.39 -16.63 -32.70
N PRO A 13 -23.74 -16.58 -31.41
CA PRO A 13 -22.84 -16.93 -30.32
C PRO A 13 -22.44 -18.40 -30.48
N VAL A 14 -21.13 -18.67 -30.55
CA VAL A 14 -20.59 -20.02 -30.40
C VAL A 14 -20.83 -20.42 -28.94
N GLU A 15 -21.58 -21.49 -28.71
CA GLU A 15 -21.66 -22.13 -27.38
C GLU A 15 -20.24 -22.48 -26.93
N LYS A 16 -19.70 -21.72 -25.97
CA LYS A 16 -18.46 -22.09 -25.30
C LYS A 16 -18.76 -23.32 -24.45
N ALA A 17 -17.93 -24.36 -24.59
CA ALA A 17 -17.90 -25.45 -23.64
C ALA A 17 -17.76 -24.90 -22.20
N PRO A 18 -18.38 -25.54 -21.20
CA PRO A 18 -18.29 -25.07 -19.82
C PRO A 18 -16.84 -25.05 -19.34
N ASP A 19 -16.48 -23.99 -18.62
CA ASP A 19 -15.18 -23.81 -17.97
C ASP A 19 -14.83 -25.08 -17.15
N PRO A 20 -13.65 -25.70 -17.35
CA PRO A 20 -13.32 -26.95 -16.69
C PRO A 20 -13.16 -26.77 -15.17
N ILE A 21 -13.60 -27.77 -14.42
CA ILE A 21 -13.46 -27.83 -12.96
C ILE A 21 -12.41 -28.90 -12.64
N VAL A 22 -11.42 -28.52 -11.85
CA VAL A 22 -10.24 -29.34 -11.54
C VAL A 22 -9.93 -29.30 -10.05
N GLU A 23 -9.28 -30.35 -9.54
CA GLU A 23 -8.70 -30.36 -8.20
C GLU A 23 -7.21 -30.03 -8.28
N LEU A 24 -6.73 -29.11 -7.43
CA LEU A 24 -5.36 -28.63 -7.43
C LEU A 24 -4.80 -28.62 -6.02
N LEU A 25 -3.51 -28.94 -5.89
CA LEU A 25 -2.72 -28.60 -4.72
C LEU A 25 -2.18 -27.17 -4.90
N ILE A 26 -2.28 -26.36 -3.86
CA ILE A 26 -1.68 -25.02 -3.81
C ILE A 26 -0.24 -25.17 -3.29
N GLU A 27 0.72 -24.88 -4.16
CA GLU A 27 2.16 -25.05 -3.93
C GLU A 27 2.81 -23.82 -3.29
N ASP A 28 2.23 -22.63 -3.49
CA ASP A 28 2.76 -21.35 -3.01
C ASP A 28 1.64 -20.28 -3.02
N VAL A 29 1.83 -19.16 -2.34
CA VAL A 29 0.99 -17.96 -2.43
C VAL A 29 1.86 -16.75 -2.80
N GLY A 30 1.83 -16.40 -4.08
CA GLY A 30 2.60 -15.28 -4.60
C GLY A 30 2.14 -13.92 -4.05
N TYR A 31 3.03 -12.93 -4.12
CA TYR A 31 2.72 -11.54 -3.79
C TYR A 31 1.41 -11.09 -4.45
N ARG A 32 0.56 -10.39 -3.69
CA ARG A 32 -0.86 -10.09 -3.97
C ARG A 32 -1.85 -11.21 -3.63
N GLY A 33 -1.41 -12.26 -2.95
CA GLY A 33 -2.29 -13.24 -2.30
C GLY A 33 -3.03 -14.17 -3.25
N ARG A 34 -2.41 -14.48 -4.41
CA ARG A 34 -2.92 -15.49 -5.32
C ARG A 34 -2.16 -16.78 -5.09
N GLY A 35 -2.86 -17.82 -4.66
CA GLY A 35 -2.31 -19.17 -4.58
C GLY A 35 -1.89 -19.64 -5.97
N VAL A 36 -0.88 -20.49 -6.00
CA VAL A 36 -0.26 -21.01 -7.21
C VAL A 36 -0.41 -22.53 -7.19
N GLY A 37 -1.12 -23.07 -8.16
CA GLY A 37 -1.20 -24.49 -8.41
C GLY A 37 -0.83 -24.81 -9.86
N ARG A 38 -0.77 -26.10 -10.19
CA ARG A 38 -0.48 -26.56 -11.56
C ARG A 38 -1.51 -27.55 -12.05
N PHE A 39 -1.94 -27.36 -13.29
CA PHE A 39 -2.82 -28.28 -14.00
C PHE A 39 -2.29 -28.50 -15.41
N GLU A 40 -2.06 -29.74 -15.81
CA GLU A 40 -1.54 -30.10 -17.15
C GLU A 40 -0.27 -29.31 -17.55
N GLY A 41 0.64 -29.11 -16.59
CA GLY A 41 1.88 -28.36 -16.79
C GLY A 41 1.74 -26.84 -16.85
N ARG A 42 0.51 -26.30 -16.77
CA ARG A 42 0.24 -24.85 -16.73
C ARG A 42 0.08 -24.35 -15.30
N VAL A 43 0.54 -23.11 -15.07
CA VAL A 43 0.35 -22.40 -13.79
C VAL A 43 -1.08 -21.87 -13.70
N VAL A 44 -1.73 -22.11 -12.57
CA VAL A 44 -3.08 -21.62 -12.27
C VAL A 44 -3.01 -20.72 -11.03
N PHE A 45 -3.46 -19.47 -11.14
CA PHE A 45 -3.55 -18.54 -10.02
C PHE A 45 -4.93 -18.59 -9.38
N VAL A 46 -5.00 -18.89 -8.08
CA VAL A 46 -6.25 -19.10 -7.34
C VAL A 46 -6.28 -18.20 -6.10
N PRO A 47 -6.91 -17.02 -6.15
CA PRO A 47 -7.11 -16.16 -4.98
C PRO A 47 -7.92 -16.86 -3.88
N GLY A 48 -7.74 -16.46 -2.62
CA GLY A 48 -8.51 -16.99 -1.48
C GLY A 48 -8.04 -18.35 -0.95
N THR A 49 -6.85 -18.79 -1.37
CA THR A 49 -6.23 -20.07 -0.98
C THR A 49 -4.98 -19.86 -0.12
N ILE A 50 -4.56 -20.94 0.54
CA ILE A 50 -3.36 -21.01 1.39
C ILE A 50 -2.46 -22.12 0.84
N GLU A 51 -1.15 -21.98 0.98
CA GLU A 51 -0.19 -23.03 0.67
C GLU A 51 -0.52 -24.34 1.40
N GLY A 52 -0.38 -25.46 0.68
CA GLY A 52 -0.66 -26.81 1.17
C GLY A 52 -2.12 -27.25 1.04
N GLU A 53 -3.03 -26.36 0.63
CA GLU A 53 -4.43 -26.72 0.47
C GLU A 53 -4.70 -27.52 -0.80
N ARG A 54 -5.59 -28.51 -0.69
CA ARG A 54 -6.22 -29.12 -1.85
C ARG A 54 -7.57 -28.47 -2.11
N VAL A 55 -7.77 -27.96 -3.31
CA VAL A 55 -8.92 -27.11 -3.66
C VAL A 55 -9.60 -27.57 -4.95
N ARG A 56 -10.91 -27.35 -5.04
CA ARG A 56 -11.68 -27.47 -6.27
C ARG A 56 -11.79 -26.10 -6.92
N VAL A 57 -11.38 -26.00 -8.18
CA VAL A 57 -11.20 -24.74 -8.90
C VAL A 57 -11.86 -24.80 -10.26
N ARG A 58 -12.58 -23.74 -10.65
CA ARG A 58 -13.02 -23.53 -12.04
C ARG A 58 -11.98 -22.71 -12.79
N ILE A 59 -11.46 -23.23 -13.89
CA ILE A 59 -10.52 -22.50 -14.76
C ILE A 59 -11.30 -21.44 -15.54
N ARG A 60 -10.90 -20.17 -15.44
CA ARG A 60 -11.59 -19.03 -16.06
C ARG A 60 -10.81 -18.56 -17.28
N HIS A 61 -10.11 -17.43 -17.15
CA HIS A 61 -9.36 -16.86 -18.26
C HIS A 61 -8.07 -17.65 -18.48
N GLU A 62 -7.94 -18.22 -19.68
CA GLU A 62 -6.68 -18.78 -20.15
C GLU A 62 -5.86 -17.69 -20.84
N HIS A 63 -4.66 -17.45 -20.32
CA HIS A 63 -3.66 -16.59 -20.94
C HIS A 63 -2.63 -17.46 -21.67
N LYS A 64 -1.68 -16.81 -22.35
CA LYS A 64 -0.64 -17.51 -23.14
C LYS A 64 0.19 -18.50 -22.30
N SER A 65 0.43 -18.20 -21.01
CA SER A 65 1.35 -18.96 -20.15
C SER A 65 0.80 -19.35 -18.78
N PHE A 66 -0.42 -18.91 -18.44
CA PHE A 66 -1.06 -19.19 -17.16
C PHE A 66 -2.58 -19.11 -17.29
N SER A 67 -3.28 -19.61 -16.28
CA SER A 67 -4.74 -19.49 -16.17
C SER A 67 -5.14 -18.83 -14.85
N ASP A 68 -6.25 -18.08 -14.87
CA ASP A 68 -6.90 -17.62 -13.64
C ASP A 68 -7.91 -18.69 -13.18
N GLY A 69 -7.85 -19.07 -11.91
CA GLY A 69 -8.76 -20.02 -11.28
C GLY A 69 -9.73 -19.33 -10.31
N GLN A 70 -10.99 -19.73 -10.35
CA GLN A 70 -11.99 -19.39 -9.34
C GLN A 70 -12.05 -20.53 -8.32
N LEU A 71 -11.72 -20.23 -7.06
CA LEU A 71 -11.92 -21.16 -5.94
C LEU A 71 -13.42 -21.48 -5.80
N LEU A 72 -13.76 -22.78 -5.82
CA LEU A 72 -15.12 -23.27 -5.58
C LEU A 72 -15.25 -23.86 -4.17
N GLU A 73 -14.26 -24.66 -3.77
CA GLU A 73 -14.28 -25.40 -2.52
C GLU A 73 -12.86 -25.67 -2.04
N VAL A 74 -12.67 -25.62 -0.73
CA VAL A 74 -11.42 -26.08 -0.08
C VAL A 74 -11.70 -27.48 0.43
N LEU A 75 -11.04 -28.47 -0.15
CA LEU A 75 -11.26 -29.89 0.14
C LEU A 75 -10.47 -30.31 1.39
N ASP A 76 -9.19 -29.94 1.41
CA ASP A 76 -8.30 -30.16 2.56
C ASP A 76 -7.78 -28.77 3.02
N PRO A 77 -8.36 -28.18 4.07
CA PRO A 77 -7.99 -26.84 4.52
C PRO A 77 -6.66 -26.82 5.26
N SER A 78 -5.91 -25.73 5.10
CA SER A 78 -4.71 -25.47 5.91
C SER A 78 -5.10 -25.27 7.38
N PRO A 79 -4.27 -25.69 8.35
CA PRO A 79 -4.48 -25.36 9.76
C PRO A 79 -4.59 -23.86 10.04
N ALA A 80 -4.00 -23.02 9.18
CA ALA A 80 -4.06 -21.57 9.27
C ALA A 80 -5.36 -20.99 8.66
N ARG A 81 -6.25 -21.79 8.07
CA ARG A 81 -7.48 -21.28 7.47
C ARG A 81 -8.46 -20.83 8.56
N VAL A 82 -8.97 -19.62 8.40
CA VAL A 82 -10.04 -19.06 9.24
C VAL A 82 -11.21 -18.60 8.38
N THR A 83 -12.38 -18.50 8.99
CA THR A 83 -13.55 -17.87 8.36
C THR A 83 -13.34 -16.34 8.36
N PRO A 84 -13.39 -15.67 7.21
CA PRO A 84 -13.30 -14.22 7.15
C PRO A 84 -14.40 -13.54 7.96
N ALA A 85 -14.04 -12.52 8.74
CA ALA A 85 -15.01 -11.71 9.46
C ALA A 85 -15.87 -10.86 8.50
N CYS A 86 -15.31 -10.41 7.37
CA CYS A 86 -16.05 -9.67 6.37
C CYS A 86 -16.67 -10.62 5.33
N PRO A 87 -18.00 -10.61 5.11
CA PRO A 87 -18.64 -11.45 4.11
C PRO A 87 -18.18 -11.12 2.68
N LEU A 88 -17.65 -9.91 2.46
CA LEU A 88 -17.16 -9.46 1.17
C LEU A 88 -15.73 -9.94 0.86
N ALA A 89 -15.00 -10.54 1.80
CA ALA A 89 -13.57 -10.79 1.63
C ALA A 89 -13.22 -11.97 0.69
N LEU A 90 -14.00 -13.05 0.71
CA LEU A 90 -13.74 -14.25 -0.10
C LEU A 90 -14.82 -14.59 -1.10
N GLN A 91 -16.07 -14.26 -0.79
CA GLN A 91 -17.17 -14.69 -1.62
C GLN A 91 -17.44 -13.65 -2.71
N PRO A 92 -17.65 -14.07 -3.97
CA PRO A 92 -18.64 -13.39 -4.77
C PRO A 92 -19.97 -13.58 -4.03
N VAL A 93 -20.35 -12.63 -3.16
CA VAL A 93 -21.66 -12.71 -2.54
C VAL A 93 -22.65 -12.60 -3.70
N GLU A 94 -23.40 -13.66 -3.96
CA GLU A 94 -24.66 -13.56 -4.70
C GLU A 94 -25.65 -12.80 -3.81
N LEU A 95 -25.40 -11.51 -3.64
CA LEU A 95 -26.47 -10.59 -3.29
C LEU A 95 -27.33 -10.54 -4.55
N GLU A 96 -28.60 -10.94 -4.45
CA GLU A 96 -29.59 -10.51 -5.43
C GLU A 96 -29.42 -9.00 -5.60
N GLY A 97 -28.88 -8.56 -6.73
CA GLY A 97 -28.62 -7.13 -6.88
C GLY A 97 -27.26 -6.60 -6.39
N ALA A 98 -26.16 -7.36 -6.27
CA ALA A 98 -24.79 -6.78 -6.22
C ALA A 98 -23.75 -7.48 -7.14
N PRO A 99 -22.65 -6.80 -7.56
CA PRO A 99 -21.69 -7.40 -8.47
C PRO A 99 -20.83 -8.45 -7.75
N SER A 100 -20.72 -9.63 -8.36
CA SER A 100 -20.01 -10.77 -7.80
C SER A 100 -18.50 -10.72 -8.06
N PHE A 101 -17.78 -9.99 -7.22
CA PHE A 101 -16.33 -10.15 -7.06
C PHE A 101 -15.95 -9.93 -5.60
N PRO A 102 -14.94 -10.64 -5.07
CA PRO A 102 -14.48 -10.42 -3.70
C PRO A 102 -13.94 -8.99 -3.57
N CYS A 103 -14.06 -8.43 -2.37
CA CYS A 103 -13.51 -7.15 -2.01
C CYS A 103 -12.01 -7.11 -2.33
N VAL A 104 -11.63 -6.26 -3.29
CA VAL A 104 -10.23 -6.06 -3.68
C VAL A 104 -9.37 -5.48 -2.54
N GLY A 105 -10.02 -4.99 -1.47
CA GLY A 105 -9.36 -4.42 -0.30
C GLY A 105 -8.74 -5.47 0.64
N CYS A 106 -9.16 -6.73 0.57
CA CYS A 106 -8.69 -7.81 1.46
C CYS A 106 -8.16 -8.99 0.64
N ALA A 107 -6.93 -9.40 0.90
CA ALA A 107 -6.29 -10.54 0.24
C ALA A 107 -6.15 -11.76 1.16
N TYR A 108 -6.16 -11.58 2.48
CA TYR A 108 -5.71 -12.60 3.44
C TYR A 108 -6.67 -12.84 4.62
N GLN A 109 -7.90 -12.31 4.61
CA GLN A 109 -8.84 -12.54 5.72
C GLN A 109 -9.22 -14.02 5.94
N HIS A 110 -8.93 -14.90 4.98
CA HIS A 110 -9.12 -16.33 5.09
C HIS A 110 -7.99 -17.07 5.80
N MET A 111 -6.98 -16.33 6.25
CA MET A 111 -5.78 -16.82 6.90
C MET A 111 -5.68 -16.24 8.32
N ASP A 112 -5.25 -17.07 9.26
CA ASP A 112 -4.86 -16.63 10.60
C ASP A 112 -3.81 -15.50 10.50
N TYR A 113 -3.87 -14.56 11.44
CA TYR A 113 -3.05 -13.35 11.32
C TYR A 113 -1.55 -13.62 11.45
N THR A 114 -1.15 -14.57 12.30
CA THR A 114 0.27 -14.94 12.43
C THR A 114 0.80 -15.56 11.14
N ALA A 115 -0.01 -16.42 10.51
CA ALA A 115 0.33 -17.00 9.20
C ALA A 115 0.39 -15.94 8.09
N GLU A 116 -0.47 -14.92 8.14
CA GLU A 116 -0.44 -13.80 7.19
C GLU A 116 0.89 -13.02 7.27
N VAL A 117 1.33 -12.67 8.47
CA VAL A 117 2.59 -11.94 8.67
C VAL A 117 3.78 -12.78 8.20
N ALA A 118 3.80 -14.07 8.51
CA ALA A 118 4.82 -14.99 8.04
C ALA A 118 4.85 -15.10 6.50
N LEU A 119 3.68 -15.16 5.86
CA LEU A 119 3.57 -15.16 4.40
C LEU A 119 4.14 -13.87 3.79
N LYS A 120 3.81 -12.70 4.35
CA LYS A 120 4.34 -11.42 3.86
C LYS A 120 5.87 -11.36 3.98
N GLN A 121 6.43 -11.86 5.08
CA GLN A 121 7.88 -11.99 5.25
C GLN A 121 8.50 -12.90 4.18
N ALA A 122 7.91 -14.07 3.94
CA ALA A 122 8.36 -14.99 2.89
C ALA A 122 8.28 -14.35 1.48
N GLN A 123 7.22 -13.58 1.20
CA GLN A 123 7.06 -12.86 -0.06
C GLN A 123 8.13 -11.77 -0.25
N LEU A 124 8.47 -11.01 0.80
CA LEU A 124 9.55 -10.02 0.76
C LEU A 124 10.89 -10.70 0.45
N VAL A 125 11.22 -11.79 1.16
CA VAL A 125 12.45 -12.58 0.92
C VAL A 125 12.51 -13.07 -0.53
N ALA A 126 11.42 -13.65 -1.03
CA ALA A 126 11.35 -14.18 -2.39
C ALA A 126 11.49 -13.08 -3.46
N LEU A 127 10.91 -11.90 -3.23
CA LEU A 127 11.04 -10.76 -4.14
C LEU A 127 12.45 -10.18 -4.16
N LEU A 128 13.08 -10.01 -3.00
CA LEU A 128 14.47 -9.54 -2.90
C LEU A 128 15.45 -10.50 -3.57
N LYS A 129 15.25 -11.81 -3.42
CA LYS A 129 16.05 -12.82 -4.12
C LYS A 129 15.81 -12.80 -5.63
N ARG A 130 14.55 -12.81 -6.06
CA ARG A 130 14.19 -12.98 -7.48
C ARG A 130 14.45 -11.74 -8.33
N ILE A 131 14.10 -10.55 -7.82
CA ILE A 131 14.20 -9.28 -8.53
C ILE A 131 15.51 -8.58 -8.18
N GLY A 132 15.85 -8.55 -6.89
CA GLY A 132 17.04 -7.85 -6.42
C GLY A 132 18.34 -8.64 -6.60
N HIS A 133 18.26 -9.95 -6.84
CA HIS A 133 19.41 -10.85 -6.79
C HIS A 133 20.17 -10.78 -5.45
N LEU A 134 19.44 -10.50 -4.37
CA LEU A 134 19.99 -10.34 -3.03
C LEU A 134 19.66 -11.56 -2.17
N GLU A 135 20.68 -12.15 -1.55
CA GLU A 135 20.56 -13.32 -0.68
C GLU A 135 21.30 -13.10 0.64
N ASN A 136 20.99 -13.90 1.66
CA ASN A 136 21.63 -13.86 2.98
C ASN A 136 21.56 -12.47 3.64
N LEU A 137 20.39 -11.82 3.54
CA LEU A 137 20.16 -10.48 4.07
C LEU A 137 19.87 -10.52 5.58
N PRO A 138 20.27 -9.48 6.33
CA PRO A 138 20.05 -9.39 7.78
C PRO A 138 18.61 -8.96 8.10
N PHE A 139 17.67 -9.91 8.01
CA PHE A 139 16.29 -9.67 8.42
C PHE A 139 16.16 -9.63 9.94
N LEU A 140 15.42 -8.64 10.42
CA LEU A 140 14.79 -8.69 11.74
C LEU A 140 13.43 -9.37 11.66
N ASP A 141 12.90 -9.74 12.81
CA ASP A 141 11.53 -10.25 12.91
C ASP A 141 10.51 -9.23 12.38
N PRO A 142 9.49 -9.69 11.63
CA PRO A 142 8.45 -8.81 11.11
C PRO A 142 7.61 -8.23 12.25
N VAL A 143 7.27 -6.96 12.13
CA VAL A 143 6.42 -6.25 13.08
C VAL A 143 4.96 -6.40 12.66
N ALA A 144 4.22 -7.21 13.41
CA ALA A 144 2.77 -7.33 13.25
C ALA A 144 2.05 -6.08 13.77
N ALA A 145 0.89 -5.76 13.18
CA ALA A 145 0.02 -4.73 13.74
C ALA A 145 -0.57 -5.21 15.07
N PRO A 146 -0.77 -4.30 16.06
CA PRO A 146 -1.45 -4.64 17.31
C PRO A 146 -2.87 -5.19 17.10
N SER A 147 -3.54 -4.75 16.03
CA SER A 147 -4.84 -5.25 15.60
C SER A 147 -4.90 -5.35 14.08
N PRO A 148 -5.41 -6.47 13.52
CA PRO A 148 -5.64 -6.59 12.08
C PRO A 148 -6.99 -5.98 11.64
N GLN A 149 -7.70 -5.29 12.53
CA GLN A 149 -9.03 -4.71 12.31
C GLN A 149 -9.08 -3.26 12.81
N ALA A 150 -10.06 -2.49 12.31
CA ALA A 150 -10.34 -1.11 12.70
C ALA A 150 -9.15 -0.14 12.66
N TYR A 151 -8.09 -0.48 11.93
CA TYR A 151 -6.83 0.26 11.95
C TYR A 151 -6.80 1.41 10.94
N ARG A 152 -7.59 1.35 9.85
CA ARG A 152 -7.57 2.36 8.79
C ARG A 152 -8.26 3.62 9.25
N ASN A 153 -7.49 4.66 9.50
CA ASN A 153 -7.99 6.01 9.77
C ASN A 153 -8.43 6.75 8.49
N LYS A 154 -8.25 6.17 7.30
CA LYS A 154 -8.69 6.75 6.03
C LYS A 154 -9.23 5.68 5.08
N ILE A 155 -10.39 5.93 4.48
CA ILE A 155 -10.91 5.14 3.36
C ILE A 155 -11.36 6.04 2.22
N THR A 156 -11.33 5.50 1.01
CA THR A 156 -11.85 6.15 -0.19
C THR A 156 -12.78 5.18 -0.91
N LEU A 157 -14.04 5.58 -1.07
CA LEU A 157 -15.10 4.82 -1.70
C LEU A 157 -15.57 5.55 -2.97
N HIS A 158 -16.07 4.79 -3.92
CA HIS A 158 -16.51 5.29 -5.22
C HIS A 158 -18.00 5.04 -5.41
N GLY A 159 -18.70 6.04 -5.93
CA GLY A 159 -20.12 5.92 -6.29
C GLY A 159 -20.29 5.11 -7.57
N GLY A 160 -21.31 4.27 -7.61
CA GLY A 160 -21.58 3.38 -8.73
C GLY A 160 -23.07 3.16 -8.96
N ARG A 161 -23.35 2.24 -9.89
CA ARG A 161 -24.69 1.68 -10.12
C ARG A 161 -24.58 0.18 -10.29
N PHE A 162 -25.43 -0.57 -9.62
CA PHE A 162 -25.61 -1.99 -9.84
C PHE A 162 -27.09 -2.33 -10.02
N GLN A 163 -27.44 -3.00 -11.11
CA GLN A 163 -28.84 -3.28 -11.50
C GLN A 163 -29.78 -2.06 -11.40
N GLY A 164 -29.24 -0.87 -11.72
CA GLY A 164 -29.98 0.40 -11.63
C GLY A 164 -29.97 1.05 -10.24
N GLN A 165 -29.64 0.31 -9.18
CA GLN A 165 -29.55 0.82 -7.81
C GLN A 165 -28.21 1.54 -7.55
N PRO A 166 -28.20 2.62 -6.75
CA PRO A 166 -26.98 3.30 -6.35
C PRO A 166 -26.16 2.44 -5.37
N VAL A 167 -24.85 2.42 -5.56
CA VAL A 167 -23.89 1.72 -4.69
C VAL A 167 -22.73 2.64 -4.35
N LEU A 168 -22.08 2.39 -3.21
CA LEU A 168 -20.89 3.09 -2.75
C LEU A 168 -19.89 2.08 -2.16
N GLY A 169 -18.70 2.00 -2.74
CA GLY A 169 -17.64 1.17 -2.16
C GLY A 169 -16.40 1.05 -3.04
N TYR A 170 -15.75 -0.10 -3.04
CA TYR A 170 -14.47 -0.27 -3.73
C TYR A 170 -14.64 -0.63 -5.21
N VAL A 171 -13.76 -0.08 -6.05
CA VAL A 171 -13.71 -0.42 -7.48
C VAL A 171 -13.11 -1.83 -7.63
N GLY A 172 -13.80 -2.71 -8.35
CA GLY A 172 -13.37 -4.07 -8.61
C GLY A 172 -12.22 -4.18 -9.59
N ALA A 173 -11.67 -5.38 -9.74
CA ALA A 173 -10.51 -5.66 -10.59
C ALA A 173 -10.68 -5.31 -12.08
N ASN A 174 -11.94 -5.14 -12.54
CA ASN A 174 -12.24 -4.69 -13.90
C ASN A 174 -12.19 -3.16 -14.08
N ASN A 175 -11.83 -2.40 -13.04
CA ASN A 175 -11.75 -0.93 -13.01
C ASN A 175 -13.05 -0.19 -13.36
N VAL A 176 -14.20 -0.87 -13.32
CA VAL A 176 -15.50 -0.29 -13.71
C VAL A 176 -16.58 -0.58 -12.69
N SER A 177 -16.65 -1.81 -12.18
CA SER A 177 -17.67 -2.21 -11.22
C SER A 177 -17.32 -1.70 -9.83
N VAL A 178 -18.35 -1.29 -9.08
CA VAL A 178 -18.22 -0.86 -7.68
C VAL A 178 -18.90 -1.90 -6.81
N LEU A 179 -18.16 -2.46 -5.86
CA LEU A 179 -18.69 -3.32 -4.80
C LEU A 179 -19.36 -2.42 -3.77
N ASP A 180 -20.62 -2.68 -3.41
CA ASP A 180 -21.26 -1.92 -2.34
C ASP A 180 -20.65 -2.30 -1.00
N VAL A 181 -20.21 -1.30 -0.23
CA VAL A 181 -19.57 -1.47 1.07
C VAL A 181 -20.37 -0.67 2.10
N PRO A 182 -21.29 -1.31 2.85
CA PRO A 182 -22.05 -0.64 3.89
C PRO A 182 -21.20 -0.32 5.13
N ALA A 183 -20.25 -1.19 5.45
CA ALA A 183 -19.26 -1.00 6.50
C ALA A 183 -17.98 -1.77 6.15
N CYS A 184 -16.84 -1.32 6.66
CA CYS A 184 -15.54 -1.95 6.45
C CYS A 184 -14.89 -2.26 7.80
N GLY A 185 -14.67 -3.54 8.09
CA GLY A 185 -14.02 -3.98 9.35
C GLY A 185 -12.55 -3.58 9.47
N LEU A 186 -11.93 -3.09 8.38
CA LEU A 186 -10.58 -2.51 8.45
C LEU A 186 -10.63 -1.00 8.78
N ALA A 187 -11.75 -0.32 8.54
CA ALA A 187 -11.90 1.11 8.83
C ALA A 187 -12.15 1.35 10.31
N HIS A 188 -11.61 2.44 10.84
CA HIS A 188 -11.88 2.89 12.20
C HIS A 188 -13.40 3.01 12.46
N GLU A 189 -13.86 2.72 13.68
CA GLU A 189 -15.30 2.68 13.99
C GLU A 189 -15.99 4.02 13.72
N ALA A 190 -15.34 5.15 14.05
CA ALA A 190 -15.87 6.48 13.77
C ALA A 190 -16.19 6.68 12.26
N ILE A 191 -15.36 6.11 11.37
CA ILE A 191 -15.60 6.16 9.92
C ILE A 191 -16.84 5.33 9.54
N ASN A 192 -17.01 4.15 10.14
CA ASN A 192 -18.18 3.31 9.88
C ASN A 192 -19.46 3.97 10.40
N THR A 193 -19.42 4.60 11.57
CA THR A 193 -20.54 5.42 12.10
C THR A 193 -20.89 6.52 11.11
N ARG A 194 -19.90 7.30 10.66
CA ARG A 194 -20.16 8.39 9.72
C ARG A 194 -20.66 7.91 8.35
N LEU A 195 -20.15 6.78 7.87
CA LEU A 195 -20.62 6.16 6.63
C LEU A 195 -22.08 5.70 6.74
N ALA A 196 -22.49 5.15 7.89
CA ALA A 196 -23.87 4.76 8.14
C ALA A 196 -24.82 5.97 8.16
N GLU A 197 -24.42 7.08 8.80
CA GLU A 197 -25.18 8.34 8.80
C GLU A 197 -25.37 8.88 7.37
N LEU A 198 -24.29 8.98 6.58
CA LEU A 198 -24.36 9.43 5.19
C LEU A 198 -25.29 8.56 4.34
N ARG A 199 -25.28 7.24 4.57
CA ARG A 199 -26.17 6.29 3.88
C ARG A 199 -27.63 6.44 4.32
N ALA A 200 -27.89 6.88 5.55
CA ALA A 200 -29.23 7.10 6.07
C ALA A 200 -29.86 8.44 5.61
N GLU A 201 -29.04 9.40 5.16
CA GLU A 201 -29.52 10.65 4.58
C GLU A 201 -30.39 10.39 3.33
N GLU A 202 -31.64 10.86 3.37
CA GLU A 202 -32.61 10.63 2.30
C GLU A 202 -32.09 11.13 0.95
N GLY A 203 -32.08 10.26 -0.06
CA GLY A 203 -31.63 10.59 -1.41
C GLY A 203 -30.11 10.77 -1.58
N TRP A 204 -29.30 10.69 -0.51
CA TRP A 204 -27.87 10.94 -0.58
C TRP A 204 -27.15 9.94 -1.50
N LEU A 205 -27.38 8.64 -1.29
CA LEU A 205 -26.77 7.58 -2.10
C LEU A 205 -27.21 7.68 -3.57
N ALA A 206 -28.49 8.00 -3.80
CA ALA A 206 -29.05 8.19 -5.14
C ALA A 206 -28.40 9.39 -5.88
N ALA A 207 -28.02 10.45 -5.15
CA ALA A 207 -27.37 11.63 -5.71
C ALA A 207 -25.90 11.40 -6.14
N LEU A 208 -25.27 10.29 -5.75
CA LEU A 208 -23.92 9.95 -6.19
C LEU A 208 -23.88 9.55 -7.68
N ARG A 209 -22.91 10.10 -8.41
CA ARG A 209 -22.61 9.76 -9.80
C ARG A 209 -21.60 8.60 -9.85
N ARG A 210 -21.45 7.96 -11.01
CA ARG A 210 -20.43 6.90 -11.24
C ARG A 210 -18.99 7.37 -11.04
N SER A 211 -18.75 8.67 -11.11
CA SER A 211 -17.44 9.29 -10.87
C SER A 211 -17.35 9.94 -9.48
N SER A 212 -18.36 9.77 -8.62
CA SER A 212 -18.29 10.30 -7.26
C SER A 212 -17.21 9.57 -6.48
N THR A 213 -16.41 10.34 -5.76
CA THR A 213 -15.48 9.84 -4.73
C THR A 213 -15.95 10.35 -3.38
N VAL A 214 -15.96 9.47 -2.39
CA VAL A 214 -16.24 9.76 -0.97
C VAL A 214 -15.01 9.32 -0.18
N GLN A 215 -14.27 10.29 0.33
CA GLN A 215 -13.14 10.04 1.22
C GLN A 215 -13.57 10.39 2.64
N LEU A 216 -13.29 9.48 3.57
CA LEU A 216 -13.47 9.67 5.00
C LEU A 216 -12.11 9.51 5.66
N ARG A 217 -11.73 10.48 6.48
CA ARG A 217 -10.48 10.46 7.25
C ARG A 217 -10.78 10.82 8.69
N TYR A 218 -10.30 10.01 9.61
CA TYR A 218 -10.43 10.19 11.05
C TYR A 218 -9.08 10.58 11.64
N THR A 219 -9.08 11.56 12.53
CA THR A 219 -8.02 11.79 13.51
C THR A 219 -8.65 11.93 14.88
N GLU A 220 -7.89 11.67 15.94
CA GLU A 220 -8.39 11.84 17.31
C GLU A 220 -8.75 13.31 17.61
N ALA A 221 -7.99 14.26 17.05
CA ALA A 221 -8.15 15.68 17.29
C ALA A 221 -9.30 16.32 16.48
N ASP A 222 -9.52 15.88 15.24
CA ASP A 222 -10.46 16.53 14.31
C ASP A 222 -11.75 15.71 14.09
N GLY A 223 -11.81 14.47 14.58
CA GLY A 223 -12.90 13.55 14.28
C GLY A 223 -12.89 13.11 12.82
N VAL A 224 -14.07 12.82 12.26
CA VAL A 224 -14.19 12.36 10.86
C VAL A 224 -14.41 13.53 9.91
N GLY A 225 -13.41 13.81 9.08
CA GLY A 225 -13.53 14.67 7.92
C GLY A 225 -14.02 13.92 6.68
N GLU A 226 -14.88 14.58 5.89
CA GLU A 226 -15.35 14.09 4.59
C GLU A 226 -14.86 14.93 3.39
N SER A 227 -14.46 14.27 2.31
CA SER A 227 -14.39 14.87 0.97
C SER A 227 -15.31 14.11 0.01
N ILE A 228 -16.36 14.77 -0.46
CA ILE A 228 -17.39 14.17 -1.32
C ILE A 228 -17.43 14.92 -2.64
N ARG A 229 -17.16 14.24 -3.77
CA ARG A 229 -17.15 14.88 -5.11
C ARG A 229 -16.23 16.12 -5.17
N ASN A 230 -15.07 16.06 -4.51
CA ASN A 230 -14.13 17.17 -4.33
C ASN A 230 -14.68 18.36 -3.52
N VAL A 231 -15.82 18.20 -2.85
CA VAL A 231 -16.32 19.15 -1.85
C VAL A 231 -15.83 18.68 -0.47
N LYS A 232 -14.92 19.44 0.13
CA LYS A 232 -14.38 19.18 1.46
C LYS A 232 -15.34 19.69 2.54
N ARG A 233 -15.51 18.91 3.61
CA ARG A 233 -16.27 19.26 4.82
C ARG A 233 -15.40 19.03 6.07
N TYR A 234 -14.20 19.59 6.05
CA TYR A 234 -13.20 19.54 7.12
C TYR A 234 -12.21 20.70 6.98
N THR A 235 -11.35 20.89 7.98
CA THR A 235 -10.23 21.85 7.93
C THR A 235 -9.16 21.40 6.95
N ASP A 236 -8.61 22.33 6.15
CA ASP A 236 -7.57 21.98 5.16
C ASP A 236 -6.31 21.36 5.78
N LEU A 237 -6.10 21.57 7.08
CA LEU A 237 -5.02 21.02 7.87
C LEU A 237 -5.63 20.21 9.03
N LEU A 238 -5.26 18.94 9.12
CA LEU A 238 -5.62 18.00 10.19
C LEU A 238 -4.46 17.86 11.18
N THR A 239 -4.77 17.37 12.37
CA THR A 239 -3.82 17.08 13.44
C THR A 239 -3.75 15.57 13.65
N GLU A 240 -2.62 14.97 13.28
CA GLU A 240 -2.32 13.55 13.53
C GLU A 240 -1.47 13.44 14.80
N ALA A 241 -1.86 12.55 15.72
CA ALA A 241 -1.02 12.23 16.86
C ALA A 241 0.16 11.36 16.41
N SER A 242 1.35 11.61 16.98
CA SER A 242 2.54 10.80 16.76
C SER A 242 3.40 10.72 18.03
N PRO A 243 4.37 9.79 18.11
CA PRO A 243 5.35 9.73 19.18
C PRO A 243 6.17 11.02 19.36
N LEU A 244 6.23 11.87 18.33
CA LEU A 244 6.91 13.17 18.36
C LEU A 244 5.99 14.32 18.81
N GLY A 245 4.76 14.01 19.26
CA GLY A 245 3.67 14.96 19.47
C GLY A 245 2.83 15.20 18.21
N ASP A 246 1.94 16.19 18.27
CA ASP A 246 0.99 16.50 17.21
C ASP A 246 1.66 16.95 15.90
N VAL A 247 1.22 16.38 14.78
CA VAL A 247 1.74 16.66 13.44
C VAL A 247 0.61 17.20 12.59
N ARG A 248 0.82 18.40 12.03
CA ARG A 248 -0.11 19.01 11.08
C ARG A 248 0.05 18.36 9.71
N VAL A 249 -1.07 17.94 9.13
CA VAL A 249 -1.10 17.24 7.85
C VAL A 249 -2.18 17.83 6.96
N PRO A 250 -1.85 18.27 5.73
CA PRO A 250 -2.88 18.72 4.80
C PRO A 250 -3.87 17.59 4.55
N ALA A 251 -5.17 17.86 4.71
CA ALA A 251 -6.17 16.82 4.82
C ALA A 251 -6.25 15.87 3.60
N GLY A 252 -5.98 16.40 2.40
CA GLY A 252 -5.93 15.65 1.15
C GLY A 252 -4.58 14.96 0.86
N SER A 253 -3.55 15.21 1.67
CA SER A 253 -2.22 14.64 1.49
C SER A 253 -2.09 13.22 2.05
N PHE A 254 -0.97 12.58 1.76
CA PHE A 254 -0.62 11.29 2.31
C PHE A 254 -0.23 11.39 3.79
N TYR A 255 -0.65 10.40 4.56
CA TYR A 255 -0.16 10.07 5.90
C TYR A 255 -0.44 8.59 6.12
N GLN A 256 0.29 7.96 7.03
CA GLN A 256 0.13 6.54 7.30
C GLN A 256 -1.29 6.24 7.78
N VAL A 257 -1.91 5.22 7.18
CA VAL A 257 -3.33 4.92 7.44
C VAL A 257 -3.53 4.07 8.70
N ASN A 258 -2.45 3.52 9.26
CA ASN A 258 -2.46 2.69 10.46
C ASN A 258 -1.56 3.37 11.51
N PRO A 259 -2.11 4.26 12.35
CA PRO A 259 -1.31 5.03 13.31
C PRO A 259 -0.44 4.15 14.21
N ALA A 260 -0.99 3.05 14.72
CA ALA A 260 -0.27 2.15 15.63
C ALA A 260 0.98 1.52 15.00
N VAL A 261 0.94 1.16 13.71
CA VAL A 261 2.12 0.62 13.01
C VAL A 261 3.04 1.75 12.51
N ALA A 262 2.49 2.92 12.18
CA ALA A 262 3.27 4.11 11.87
C ALA A 262 4.18 4.51 13.03
N ASP A 263 3.68 4.44 14.27
CA ASP A 263 4.45 4.73 15.48
C ASP A 263 5.60 3.74 15.67
N LEU A 264 5.35 2.43 15.43
CA LEU A 264 6.38 1.39 15.52
C LEU A 264 7.45 1.55 14.43
N LEU A 265 7.03 1.89 13.20
CA LEU A 265 7.94 2.17 12.09
C LEU A 265 8.79 3.42 12.39
N LEU A 266 8.16 4.49 12.90
CA LEU A 266 8.85 5.70 13.29
C LEU A 266 9.88 5.43 14.39
N ALA A 267 9.52 4.65 15.41
CA ALA A 267 10.45 4.26 16.48
C ALA A 267 11.67 3.49 15.92
N GLN A 268 11.46 2.61 14.93
CA GLN A 268 12.56 1.91 14.28
C GLN A 268 13.47 2.87 13.50
N VAL A 269 12.90 3.82 12.76
CA VAL A 269 13.68 4.83 12.03
C VAL A 269 14.41 5.77 12.99
N GLN A 270 13.78 6.19 14.09
CA GLN A 270 14.42 6.97 15.15
C GLN A 270 15.63 6.25 15.74
N GLY A 271 15.50 4.97 16.09
CA GLY A 271 16.61 4.18 16.60
C GLY A 271 17.79 4.10 15.63
N LEU A 272 17.52 4.01 14.31
CA LEU A 272 18.56 4.05 13.28
C LEU A 272 19.22 5.43 13.17
N ILE A 273 18.44 6.52 13.25
CA ILE A 273 18.96 7.89 13.23
C ILE A 273 19.85 8.17 14.46
N GLU A 274 19.43 7.74 15.64
CA GLU A 274 20.17 7.91 16.90
C GLU A 274 21.46 7.09 16.91
N ALA A 275 21.43 5.87 16.38
CA ALA A 275 22.61 5.02 16.23
C ALA A 275 23.59 5.53 15.15
N SER A 276 23.11 6.36 14.21
CA SER A 276 23.92 6.90 13.13
C SER A 276 25.00 7.85 13.64
N SER A 277 26.22 7.63 13.15
CA SER A 277 27.35 8.53 13.40
C SER A 277 27.29 9.83 12.60
N CYS A 278 26.41 9.92 11.60
CA CYS A 278 26.27 11.09 10.74
C CYS A 278 25.68 12.26 11.51
N THR A 279 26.21 13.47 11.31
CA THR A 279 25.63 14.69 11.90
C THR A 279 24.59 15.35 10.99
N SER A 280 24.66 15.08 9.68
CA SER A 280 23.76 15.60 8.67
C SER A 280 22.77 14.53 8.19
N VAL A 281 21.52 14.93 7.95
CA VAL A 281 20.47 14.10 7.37
C VAL A 281 19.90 14.77 6.13
N LEU A 282 19.78 14.00 5.05
CA LEU A 282 19.03 14.36 3.86
C LEU A 282 17.79 13.47 3.79
N ASP A 283 16.59 14.06 3.85
CA ASP A 283 15.31 13.34 3.80
C ASP A 283 14.62 13.62 2.46
N LEU A 284 14.61 12.65 1.56
CA LEU A 284 13.96 12.78 0.25
C LEU A 284 12.59 12.13 0.28
N TYR A 285 11.62 12.78 -0.38
CA TYR A 285 10.19 12.42 -0.31
C TYR A 285 9.66 12.59 1.12
N CYS A 286 10.10 13.66 1.80
CA CYS A 286 9.90 13.81 3.24
C CYS A 286 8.44 14.06 3.65
N GLY A 287 7.54 14.37 2.70
CA GLY A 287 6.14 14.70 2.95
C GLY A 287 6.00 15.83 3.98
N VAL A 288 5.26 15.56 5.06
CA VAL A 288 5.07 16.50 6.18
C VAL A 288 6.26 16.56 7.15
N GLY A 289 7.36 15.90 6.82
CA GLY A 289 8.64 15.95 7.53
C GLY A 289 8.75 15.02 8.73
N LEU A 290 7.95 13.95 8.83
CA LEU A 290 7.93 13.11 10.05
C LEU A 290 9.34 12.58 10.43
N PHE A 291 10.10 12.07 9.46
CA PHE A 291 11.47 11.61 9.70
C PHE A 291 12.45 12.77 9.86
N SER A 292 12.30 13.87 9.11
CA SER A 292 13.05 15.11 9.36
C SER A 292 12.91 15.63 10.80
N LEU A 293 11.69 15.59 11.37
CA LEU A 293 11.42 16.01 12.75
C LEU A 293 12.11 15.07 13.75
N ALA A 294 12.02 13.76 13.52
CA ALA A 294 12.73 12.76 14.32
C ALA A 294 14.25 13.02 14.32
N ALA A 295 14.83 13.29 13.16
CA ALA A 295 16.25 13.61 13.02
C ALA A 295 16.63 14.94 13.69
N GLY A 296 15.81 15.98 13.55
CA GLY A 296 16.03 17.25 14.24
C GLY A 296 15.99 17.11 15.76
N LEU A 297 15.04 16.34 16.29
CA LEU A 297 14.93 16.05 17.74
C LEU A 297 16.13 15.23 18.25
N ALA A 298 16.74 14.40 17.40
CA ALA A 298 18.00 13.72 17.68
C ALA A 298 19.25 14.64 17.53
N GLY A 299 19.06 15.94 17.32
CA GLY A 299 20.13 16.94 17.21
C GLY A 299 20.88 16.94 15.88
N LYS A 300 20.33 16.33 14.82
CA LYS A 300 20.92 16.32 13.49
C LYS A 300 20.59 17.62 12.73
N THR A 301 21.45 18.01 11.80
CA THR A 301 21.12 19.05 10.81
C THR A 301 20.42 18.41 9.62
N VAL A 302 19.26 18.92 9.23
CA VAL A 302 18.36 18.23 8.29
C VAL A 302 18.00 19.11 7.10
N GLN A 303 18.04 18.51 5.92
CA GLN A 303 17.40 19.04 4.70
C GLN A 303 16.35 18.05 4.23
N GLY A 304 15.08 18.45 4.27
CA GLY A 304 13.95 17.69 3.73
C GLY A 304 13.54 18.20 2.34
N ILE A 305 13.25 17.28 1.41
CA ILE A 305 12.84 17.61 0.04
C ILE A 305 11.58 16.82 -0.33
N ASP A 306 10.56 17.53 -0.78
CA ASP A 306 9.35 16.96 -1.36
C ASP A 306 8.83 17.84 -2.50
N CYS A 307 8.08 17.27 -3.44
CA CYS A 307 7.59 17.99 -4.61
C CYS A 307 6.27 18.73 -4.38
N ASP A 308 5.55 18.43 -3.29
CA ASP A 308 4.27 19.08 -2.97
C ASP A 308 4.48 20.26 -1.99
N ASP A 309 4.15 21.47 -2.45
CA ASP A 309 4.26 22.70 -1.65
C ASP A 309 3.37 22.66 -0.38
N ASN A 310 2.20 22.02 -0.43
CA ASN A 310 1.30 21.97 0.71
C ASN A 310 1.88 21.14 1.86
N VAL A 311 2.52 20.01 1.55
CA VAL A 311 3.13 19.15 2.58
C VAL A 311 4.40 19.79 3.14
N ILE A 312 5.19 20.47 2.31
CA ILE A 312 6.37 21.21 2.77
C ILE A 312 5.99 22.41 3.65
N ASN A 313 4.92 23.13 3.33
CA ASN A 313 4.43 24.20 4.20
C ASN A 313 3.94 23.67 5.56
N ALA A 314 3.32 22.49 5.59
CA ALA A 314 3.01 21.81 6.85
C ALA A 314 4.27 21.35 7.59
N ALA A 315 5.26 20.81 6.88
CA ALA A 315 6.54 20.37 7.46
C ALA A 315 7.29 21.52 8.15
N ARG A 316 7.34 22.70 7.50
CA ARG A 316 7.90 23.92 8.10
C ARG A 316 7.17 24.33 9.38
N GLN A 317 5.84 24.27 9.40
CA GLN A 317 5.06 24.54 10.61
C GLN A 317 5.35 23.52 11.71
N ASN A 318 5.42 22.23 11.37
CA ASN A 318 5.70 21.16 12.33
C ASN A 318 7.09 21.30 12.98
N ALA A 319 8.09 21.75 12.22
CA ALA A 319 9.42 22.04 12.73
C ALA A 319 9.45 23.32 13.59
N ALA A 320 8.76 24.37 13.15
CA ALA A 320 8.65 25.62 13.90
C ALA A 320 7.94 25.43 15.25
N ASP A 321 6.86 24.65 15.29
CA ASP A 321 6.12 24.29 16.51
C ASP A 321 7.01 23.57 17.55
N ARG A 322 8.17 23.03 17.12
CA ARG A 322 9.17 22.33 17.93
C ARG A 322 10.49 23.09 18.06
N SER A 323 10.58 24.32 17.55
CA SER A 323 11.81 25.15 17.56
C SER A 323 13.03 24.42 16.96
N LEU A 324 12.81 23.66 15.87
CA LEU A 324 13.86 22.91 15.18
C LEU A 324 14.53 23.77 14.09
N ASP A 325 15.35 24.74 14.50
CA ASP A 325 16.01 25.70 13.60
C ASP A 325 17.01 25.05 12.62
N ALA A 326 17.55 23.88 12.98
CA ALA A 326 18.48 23.11 12.14
C ALA A 326 17.77 22.21 11.11
N VAL A 327 16.44 22.25 11.02
CA VAL A 327 15.63 21.49 10.06
C VAL A 327 15.10 22.43 8.99
N SER A 328 15.51 22.20 7.75
CA SER A 328 15.11 23.00 6.59
C SER A 328 14.36 22.16 5.56
N PHE A 329 13.49 22.80 4.77
CA PHE A 329 12.66 22.13 3.78
C PHE A 329 12.62 22.87 2.44
N GLU A 330 12.75 22.11 1.36
CA GLU A 330 12.74 22.58 -0.02
C GLU A 330 11.61 21.92 -0.83
N VAL A 331 10.92 22.72 -1.66
CA VAL A 331 9.93 22.20 -2.61
C VAL A 331 10.65 21.90 -3.92
N ALA A 332 10.90 20.62 -4.19
CA ALA A 332 11.56 20.19 -5.42
C ALA A 332 11.26 18.73 -5.75
N GLN A 333 11.39 18.37 -7.03
CA GLN A 333 11.45 16.97 -7.43
C GLN A 333 12.84 16.43 -7.11
N ALA A 334 12.92 15.35 -6.34
CA ALA A 334 14.19 14.76 -5.91
C ALA A 334 15.12 14.47 -7.10
N GLU A 335 14.59 13.94 -8.20
CA GLU A 335 15.34 13.63 -9.43
C GLU A 335 15.93 14.84 -10.16
N GLU A 336 15.41 16.05 -9.92
CA GLU A 336 15.90 17.29 -10.53
C GLU A 336 17.02 17.90 -9.68
N VAL A 337 16.98 17.74 -8.36
CA VAL A 337 17.91 18.44 -7.43
C VAL A 337 18.99 17.55 -6.82
N ILE A 338 18.84 16.22 -6.86
CA ILE A 338 19.71 15.28 -6.14
C ILE A 338 21.20 15.47 -6.41
N GLY A 339 21.61 15.75 -7.65
CA GLY A 339 23.02 15.97 -7.98
C GLY A 339 23.59 17.20 -7.26
N ALA A 340 22.87 18.33 -7.36
CA ALA A 340 23.29 19.58 -6.74
C ALA A 340 23.27 19.50 -5.21
N VAL A 341 22.29 18.80 -4.63
CA VAL A 341 22.18 18.58 -3.18
C VAL A 341 23.32 17.71 -2.67
N LEU A 342 23.61 16.59 -3.35
CA LEU A 342 24.71 15.72 -2.95
C LEU A 342 26.06 16.43 -2.99
N ASP A 343 26.28 17.36 -3.92
CA ASP A 343 27.52 18.13 -4.01
C ASP A 343 27.69 19.17 -2.90
N GLN A 344 26.61 19.54 -2.21
CA GLN A 344 26.62 20.50 -1.10
C GLN A 344 26.78 19.85 0.26
N VAL A 345 26.43 18.56 0.39
CA VAL A 345 26.52 17.84 1.67
C VAL A 345 27.87 17.18 1.87
N ALA A 346 28.30 17.08 3.13
CA ALA A 346 29.47 16.30 3.51
C ALA A 346 29.14 14.79 3.46
N LYS A 347 29.16 14.20 2.25
CA LYS A 347 28.72 12.81 1.95
C LYS A 347 29.13 11.75 2.98
N LYS A 348 30.35 11.84 3.52
CA LYS A 348 30.91 10.92 4.55
C LYS A 348 30.36 11.11 5.96
N ASP A 349 29.48 12.08 6.16
CA ASP A 349 28.83 12.46 7.41
C ASP A 349 27.32 12.71 7.20
N THR A 350 26.76 12.14 6.12
CA THR A 350 25.35 12.27 5.77
C THR A 350 24.66 10.92 5.81
N LEU A 351 23.55 10.89 6.56
CA LEU A 351 22.54 9.83 6.53
C LEU A 351 21.43 10.25 5.56
N LEU A 352 21.16 9.42 4.56
CA LEU A 352 20.07 9.63 3.60
C LEU A 352 18.84 8.84 4.02
N ILE A 353 17.67 9.48 4.10
CA ILE A 353 16.37 8.85 4.30
C ILE A 353 15.59 8.93 2.99
N LEU A 354 15.00 7.81 2.56
CA LEU A 354 14.18 7.70 1.35
C LEU A 354 12.84 7.07 1.69
N ASP A 355 11.72 7.75 1.39
CA ASP A 355 10.37 7.19 1.42
C ASP A 355 9.61 7.43 0.09
N PRO A 356 10.09 6.83 -1.02
CA PRO A 356 9.57 7.13 -2.35
C PRO A 356 8.16 6.57 -2.59
N PRO A 357 7.44 7.08 -3.60
CA PRO A 357 6.18 6.51 -4.03
C PRO A 357 6.34 5.05 -4.50
N ARG A 358 5.19 4.36 -4.73
CA ARG A 358 5.16 2.93 -5.14
C ARG A 358 6.00 2.59 -6.39
N THR A 359 6.32 3.58 -7.24
CA THR A 359 7.20 3.41 -8.41
C THR A 359 8.67 3.18 -8.06
N GLY A 360 9.04 3.38 -6.79
CA GLY A 360 10.42 3.39 -6.30
C GLY A 360 11.15 4.66 -6.70
N LEU A 361 12.47 4.62 -6.63
CA LEU A 361 13.34 5.73 -6.98
C LEU A 361 13.39 5.94 -8.51
N ASP A 362 13.39 7.21 -8.91
CA ASP A 362 13.70 7.56 -10.29
C ASP A 362 15.15 7.15 -10.64
N LYS A 363 15.39 6.81 -11.91
CA LYS A 363 16.72 6.40 -12.36
C LYS A 363 17.78 7.48 -12.06
N ARG A 364 17.47 8.76 -12.24
CA ARG A 364 18.40 9.87 -11.97
C ARG A 364 18.81 9.91 -10.51
N VAL A 365 17.88 9.65 -9.59
CA VAL A 365 18.18 9.54 -8.15
C VAL A 365 19.10 8.36 -7.90
N THR A 366 18.77 7.16 -8.42
CA THR A 366 19.65 5.99 -8.24
C THR A 366 21.04 6.21 -8.83
N ASP A 367 21.15 6.82 -10.02
CA ASP A 367 22.43 7.09 -10.69
C ASP A 367 23.27 8.09 -9.89
N ALA A 368 22.65 9.13 -9.33
CA ALA A 368 23.33 10.12 -8.50
C ALA A 368 23.86 9.51 -7.19
N LEU A 369 23.06 8.65 -6.54
CA LEU A 369 23.48 7.92 -5.34
C LEU A 369 24.60 6.93 -5.63
N VAL A 370 24.59 6.28 -6.80
CA VAL A 370 25.68 5.40 -7.24
C VAL A 370 26.97 6.19 -7.47
N ALA A 371 26.87 7.35 -8.12
CA ALA A 371 28.03 8.19 -8.41
C ALA A 371 28.62 8.84 -7.16
N SER A 372 27.79 9.09 -6.15
CA SER A 372 28.13 9.92 -5.01
C SER A 372 27.38 9.46 -3.74
N PRO A 373 27.70 8.26 -3.20
CA PRO A 373 26.92 7.67 -2.12
C PRO A 373 27.10 8.42 -0.78
N PRO A 374 26.01 8.87 -0.14
CA PRO A 374 26.03 9.20 1.29
C PRO A 374 26.46 8.00 2.14
N ARG A 375 27.05 8.26 3.31
CA ARG A 375 27.61 7.21 4.19
C ARG A 375 26.58 6.16 4.59
N GLU A 376 25.39 6.59 4.98
CA GLU A 376 24.33 5.73 5.50
C GLU A 376 23.03 5.99 4.74
N LEU A 377 22.18 4.97 4.67
CA LEU A 377 20.91 4.98 3.95
C LEU A 377 19.84 4.29 4.80
N ILE A 378 18.72 4.97 5.02
CA ILE A 378 17.46 4.38 5.46
C ILE A 378 16.47 4.46 4.30
N TYR A 379 15.95 3.32 3.85
CA TYR A 379 14.95 3.24 2.80
C TYR A 379 13.66 2.64 3.39
N VAL A 380 12.60 3.44 3.43
CA VAL A 380 11.23 3.04 3.74
C VAL A 380 10.46 2.77 2.43
N SER A 381 9.75 1.64 2.33
CA SER A 381 9.03 1.29 1.11
C SER A 381 7.79 0.44 1.33
N CYS A 382 6.71 0.84 0.65
CA CYS A 382 5.44 0.10 0.57
C CYS A 382 5.35 -0.84 -0.65
N ALA A 383 6.41 -0.92 -1.47
CA ALA A 383 6.45 -1.61 -2.74
C ALA A 383 7.68 -2.54 -2.83
N PRO A 384 7.56 -3.81 -2.41
CA PRO A 384 8.71 -4.72 -2.31
C PRO A 384 9.37 -5.05 -3.66
N ASP A 385 8.64 -4.96 -4.77
CA ASP A 385 9.16 -5.19 -6.12
C ASP A 385 10.05 -4.06 -6.61
N THR A 386 9.68 -2.80 -6.40
CA THR A 386 10.52 -1.65 -6.75
C THR A 386 11.64 -1.45 -5.75
N LEU A 387 11.41 -1.73 -4.47
CA LEU A 387 12.47 -1.81 -3.45
C LEU A 387 13.57 -2.80 -3.88
N ALA A 388 13.20 -4.03 -4.28
CA ALA A 388 14.17 -5.03 -4.70
C ALA A 388 15.02 -4.58 -5.90
N ARG A 389 14.39 -3.95 -6.90
CA ARG A 389 15.09 -3.35 -8.05
C ARG A 389 16.07 -2.26 -7.62
N ASP A 390 15.65 -1.39 -6.72
CA ASP A 390 16.45 -0.23 -6.31
C ASP A 390 17.64 -0.66 -5.43
N LEU A 391 17.43 -1.62 -4.53
CA LEU A 391 18.50 -2.21 -3.71
C LEU A 391 19.53 -2.98 -4.54
N GLU A 392 19.14 -3.65 -5.63
CA GLU A 392 20.11 -4.27 -6.55
C GLU A 392 21.09 -3.22 -7.11
N ARG A 393 20.56 -2.07 -7.54
CA ARG A 393 21.36 -0.99 -8.12
C ARG A 393 22.28 -0.36 -7.08
N LEU A 394 21.76 -0.07 -5.89
CA LEU A 394 22.53 0.49 -4.79
C LEU A 394 23.60 -0.48 -4.29
N GLY A 395 23.32 -1.79 -4.26
CA GLY A 395 24.29 -2.83 -3.92
C GLY A 395 25.47 -2.87 -4.90
N LYS A 396 25.20 -2.72 -6.21
CA LYS A 396 26.24 -2.59 -7.24
C LYS A 396 27.11 -1.33 -7.08
N ALA A 397 26.61 -0.32 -6.36
CA ALA A 397 27.35 0.90 -6.02
C ALA A 397 28.17 0.79 -4.74
N GLY A 398 28.17 -0.37 -4.08
CA GLY A 398 28.92 -0.58 -2.84
C GLY A 398 28.11 -0.40 -1.56
N TYR A 399 26.80 -0.14 -1.63
CA TYR A 399 25.98 -0.21 -0.42
C TYR A 399 25.87 -1.64 0.11
N ARG A 400 26.14 -1.82 1.39
CA ARG A 400 25.92 -3.07 2.11
C ARG A 400 24.71 -2.92 3.02
N ILE A 401 23.71 -3.75 2.79
CA ILE A 401 22.54 -3.83 3.66
C ILE A 401 22.95 -4.39 5.02
N THR A 402 22.55 -3.71 6.08
CA THR A 402 22.85 -4.06 7.48
C THR A 402 21.61 -4.46 8.27
N GLN A 403 20.42 -4.03 7.83
CA GLN A 403 19.16 -4.42 8.43
C GLN A 403 18.02 -4.36 7.41
N ILE A 404 17.08 -5.30 7.49
CA ILE A 404 15.78 -5.24 6.81
C ILE A 404 14.70 -5.63 7.81
N GLN A 405 13.62 -4.85 7.90
CA GLN A 405 12.48 -5.19 8.74
C GLN A 405 11.16 -4.88 8.04
N LEU A 406 10.26 -5.86 8.06
CA LEU A 406 8.91 -5.72 7.55
C LEU A 406 8.00 -5.16 8.64
N PHE A 407 7.11 -4.24 8.26
CA PHE A 407 6.05 -3.72 9.10
C PHE A 407 4.71 -4.01 8.43
N ASP A 408 3.83 -4.72 9.12
CA ASP A 408 2.50 -5.00 8.60
C ASP A 408 1.57 -3.79 8.76
N MET A 409 1.86 -2.73 8.01
CA MET A 409 1.07 -1.49 7.96
C MET A 409 -0.34 -1.72 7.44
N PHE A 410 -0.55 -2.77 6.63
CA PHE A 410 -1.84 -3.06 5.99
C PHE A 410 -2.30 -4.52 6.23
N PRO A 411 -2.67 -4.87 7.48
CA PRO A 411 -3.22 -6.18 7.79
C PRO A 411 -4.42 -6.55 6.91
N ARG A 412 -4.57 -7.84 6.65
CA ARG A 412 -5.55 -8.48 5.78
C ARG A 412 -5.40 -8.16 4.29
N THR A 413 -4.39 -7.40 3.90
CA THR A 413 -4.14 -6.99 2.52
C THR A 413 -2.79 -7.49 2.02
N ALA A 414 -2.58 -7.41 0.71
CA ALA A 414 -1.31 -7.75 0.10
C ALA A 414 -0.14 -6.80 0.46
N CYS A 415 -0.43 -5.59 0.93
CA CYS A 415 0.59 -4.57 1.13
C CYS A 415 1.24 -4.70 2.52
N PHE A 416 2.48 -4.22 2.61
CA PHE A 416 3.26 -4.06 3.83
C PHE A 416 4.33 -2.99 3.58
N GLU A 417 4.84 -2.41 4.67
CA GLU A 417 5.98 -1.49 4.64
C GLU A 417 7.26 -2.26 4.93
N THR A 418 8.39 -1.77 4.44
CA THR A 418 9.71 -2.32 4.72
C THR A 418 10.66 -1.19 5.04
N VAL A 419 11.43 -1.33 6.11
CA VAL A 419 12.54 -0.44 6.45
C VAL A 419 13.85 -1.18 6.17
N VAL A 420 14.73 -0.56 5.41
CA VAL A 420 16.06 -1.07 5.09
C VAL A 420 17.10 -0.08 5.56
N HIS A 421 18.11 -0.56 6.30
CA HIS A 421 19.29 0.22 6.61
C HIS A 421 20.50 -0.32 5.86
N ALA A 422 21.23 0.54 5.17
CA ALA A 422 22.43 0.20 4.42
C ALA A 422 23.54 1.23 4.65
N VAL A 423 24.78 0.79 4.50
CA VAL A 423 25.98 1.64 4.64
C VAL A 423 26.80 1.56 3.36
N ALA A 424 27.35 2.68 2.92
CA ALA A 424 28.30 2.70 1.81
C ALA A 424 29.60 1.98 2.23
N GLY A 425 30.12 1.15 1.33
CA GLY A 425 31.32 0.32 1.52
C GLY A 425 32.64 1.06 1.41
#